data_AF-A0A812XXM7-F1
#
_entry.id   AF-A0A812XXM7-F1
#
_cell.length_a   1.000
_cell.length_b   1.000
_cell.length_c   1.000
_cell.angle_alpha   90.00
_cell.angle_beta   90.00
_cell.angle_gamma   90.00
#
_symmetry.space_group_name_H-M   'P 1'
#
loop_
_entity.id
_entity.type
_entity.pdbx_description
1 polymer ?
#
loop_
_entity_poly.entity_id
_entity_poly.type
_entity_poly.pdbx_seq_one_letter_code
_entity_poly.pdbx_strand_id
1 'polypeptide(L)'
;MLDLGVSSHVYGNLINDILEDHLPGNFGASLGALNARIVELYESRSIPANARIPKLSKGNIHGQTGYPCLSHVKGRRIRQFSSVAVDLANLYKHTDAGKHRFEAVKALDEIYELCDNQKYKCDRREHRKMEKEIDKLLLHYTFLSRDAFDRGKKRYSVTQKFHLTAHFHLQCQFMTPRLAWTYGPESFMSVCKKIAASCDRATPSYQIPLKIAGKFALAYELLLRGWLNLDEDEE
;
A
#
# COMPACT_ATOMS: atom_id res chain seq x y z
N MET A 1 -7.83 -2.29 -3.48
CA MET A 1 -8.78 -1.83 -2.45
C MET A 1 -8.05 -1.26 -1.25
N LEU A 2 -7.12 -2.02 -0.66
CA LEU A 2 -6.31 -1.61 0.50
C LEU A 2 -5.26 -0.56 0.14
N ASP A 3 -4.24 -0.88 -0.66
CA ASP A 3 -3.03 -0.03 -0.77
C ASP A 3 -3.29 1.38 -1.27
N LEU A 4 -3.79 1.52 -2.51
CA LEU A 4 -4.16 2.80 -3.12
C LEU A 4 -5.54 3.30 -2.64
N GLY A 5 -6.02 2.76 -1.52
CA GLY A 5 -7.31 3.10 -0.92
C GLY A 5 -7.14 3.33 0.57
N VAL A 6 -7.68 2.41 1.37
CA VAL A 6 -7.70 2.52 2.83
C VAL A 6 -6.30 2.80 3.39
N SER A 7 -5.27 2.06 2.97
CA SER A 7 -3.90 2.23 3.47
C SER A 7 -3.31 3.59 3.11
N SER A 8 -3.55 4.09 1.90
CA SER A 8 -3.14 5.44 1.50
C SER A 8 -3.76 6.50 2.40
N HIS A 9 -5.03 6.35 2.75
CA HIS A 9 -5.71 7.26 3.67
C HIS A 9 -5.20 7.13 5.11
N VAL A 10 -5.05 5.91 5.63
CA VAL A 10 -4.55 5.65 6.99
C VAL A 10 -3.14 6.25 7.16
N TYR A 11 -2.21 5.89 6.27
CA TYR A 11 -0.82 6.34 6.36
C TYR A 11 -0.65 7.82 6.04
N GLY A 12 -1.41 8.34 5.07
CA GLY A 12 -1.38 9.77 4.75
C GLY A 12 -1.83 10.63 5.94
N ASN A 13 -2.88 10.21 6.65
CA ASN A 13 -3.32 10.91 7.86
C ASN A 13 -2.36 10.71 9.04
N LEU A 14 -1.75 9.52 9.20
CA LEU A 14 -0.69 9.32 10.20
C LEU A 14 0.46 10.31 10.01
N ILE A 15 0.97 10.41 8.79
CA ILE A 15 2.06 11.33 8.45
C ILE A 15 1.63 12.78 8.69
N ASN A 16 0.44 13.17 8.23
CA ASN A 16 -0.05 14.53 8.39
C ASN A 16 -0.22 14.93 9.86
N ASP A 17 -0.77 14.03 10.68
CA ASP A 17 -0.94 14.29 12.10
C ASP A 17 0.41 14.45 12.81
N ILE A 18 1.43 13.66 12.46
CA ILE A 18 2.77 13.83 13.02
C ILE A 18 3.36 15.20 12.64
N LEU A 19 3.19 15.60 11.38
CA LEU A 19 3.71 16.88 10.88
C LEU A 19 3.03 18.08 11.53
N GLU A 20 1.71 18.05 11.70
CA GLU A 20 0.93 19.18 12.22
C GLU A 20 0.87 19.21 13.75
N ASP A 21 0.83 18.06 14.42
CA ASP A 21 0.50 18.00 15.85
C ASP A 21 1.70 17.62 16.75
N HIS A 22 2.80 17.08 16.20
CA HIS A 22 3.91 16.54 17.01
C HIS A 22 5.29 17.11 16.73
N LEU A 23 5.57 17.59 15.51
CA LEU A 23 6.89 18.11 15.15
C LEU A 23 6.92 19.63 15.14
N PRO A 24 7.88 20.27 15.84
CA PRO A 24 8.02 21.72 15.83
C PRO A 24 8.59 22.22 14.49
N GLY A 25 8.30 23.48 14.17
CA GLY A 25 8.84 24.17 13.00
C GLY A 25 7.86 24.31 11.84
N ASN A 26 8.37 24.73 10.69
CA ASN A 26 7.57 24.81 9.47
C ASN A 26 7.45 23.42 8.81
N PHE A 27 6.41 23.25 7.99
CA PHE A 27 6.10 21.99 7.32
C PHE A 27 7.30 21.34 6.61
N GLY A 28 8.17 22.13 5.97
CA GLY A 28 9.34 21.64 5.25
C GLY A 28 10.40 21.04 6.17
N ALA A 29 10.71 21.72 7.27
CA ALA A 29 11.63 21.23 8.29
C ALA A 29 11.09 19.96 8.97
N SER A 30 9.82 19.98 9.38
CA SER A 30 9.15 18.81 9.99
C SER A 30 9.11 17.62 9.04
N LEU A 31 8.85 17.84 7.76
CA LEU A 31 8.87 16.78 6.74
C LEU A 31 10.28 16.25 6.47
N GLY A 32 11.30 17.10 6.53
CA GLY A 32 12.69 16.68 6.47
C GLY A 32 13.06 15.73 7.61
N ALA A 33 12.74 16.12 8.84
CA ALA A 33 12.96 15.32 10.05
C ALA A 33 12.18 13.99 10.01
N LEU A 34 10.91 14.03 9.60
CA LEU A 34 10.08 12.84 9.49
C LEU A 34 10.58 11.86 8.43
N ASN A 35 11.04 12.36 7.27
CA ASN A 35 11.64 11.51 6.25
C ASN A 35 12.91 10.81 6.76
N ALA A 36 13.78 11.52 7.48
CA ALA A 36 14.97 10.91 8.08
C ALA A 36 14.57 9.79 9.05
N ARG A 37 13.57 10.05 9.90
CA ARG A 37 13.03 9.06 10.84
C ARG A 37 12.45 7.82 10.14
N ILE A 38 11.73 8.01 9.04
CA ILE A 38 11.19 6.90 8.23
C ILE A 38 12.34 6.05 7.65
N VAL A 39 13.42 6.68 7.19
CA VAL A 39 14.60 5.96 6.68
C VAL A 39 15.26 5.12 7.77
N GLU A 40 15.44 5.67 8.98
CA GLU A 40 15.96 4.91 10.14
C GLU A 40 15.11 3.67 10.44
N LEU A 41 13.78 3.80 10.38
CA LEU A 41 12.86 2.68 10.61
C LEU A 41 12.91 1.64 9.49
N TYR A 42 13.12 2.06 8.23
CA TYR A 42 13.36 1.11 7.15
C TYR A 42 14.66 0.33 7.34
N GLU A 43 15.72 1.00 7.80
CA GLU A 43 17.02 0.38 8.07
C GLU A 43 16.94 -0.61 9.22
N SER A 44 16.26 -0.26 10.33
CA SER A 44 16.07 -1.16 11.46
C SER A 44 15.28 -2.43 11.09
N ARG A 45 14.38 -2.33 10.11
CA ARG A 45 13.59 -3.46 9.57
C ARG A 45 14.28 -4.19 8.42
N SER A 46 15.48 -3.78 8.01
CA SER A 46 16.22 -4.35 6.86
C SER A 46 15.41 -4.35 5.55
N ILE A 47 14.57 -3.34 5.33
CA ILE A 47 13.77 -3.23 4.11
C ILE A 47 14.64 -2.63 2.99
N PRO A 48 14.76 -3.30 1.82
CA PRO A 48 15.63 -2.84 0.73
C PRO A 48 15.13 -1.56 0.07
N ALA A 49 16.03 -0.75 -0.48
CA ALA A 49 15.69 0.60 -0.98
C ALA A 49 14.61 0.62 -2.07
N ASN A 50 14.60 -0.37 -2.96
CA ASN A 50 13.61 -0.51 -4.04
C ASN A 50 12.17 -0.75 -3.53
N ALA A 51 12.04 -1.29 -2.32
CA ALA A 51 10.78 -1.57 -1.62
C ALA A 51 10.24 -0.38 -0.81
N ARG A 52 11.07 0.64 -0.56
CA ARG A 52 10.70 1.78 0.29
C ARG A 52 9.78 2.73 -0.47
N ILE A 53 8.87 3.40 0.27
CA ILE A 53 8.24 4.61 -0.27
C ILE A 53 9.33 5.64 -0.59
N PRO A 54 9.19 6.40 -1.69
CA PRO A 54 10.14 7.46 -1.99
C PRO A 54 10.09 8.54 -0.89
N LYS A 55 11.13 9.38 -0.83
CA LYS A 55 11.16 10.56 0.03
C LYS A 55 9.87 11.36 -0.18
N LEU A 56 9.13 11.58 0.90
CA LEU A 56 7.83 12.22 0.84
C LEU A 56 7.98 13.71 0.61
N SER A 57 7.15 14.24 -0.29
CA SER A 57 6.92 15.65 -0.53
C SER A 57 5.49 16.05 -0.12
N LYS A 58 5.19 17.35 -0.07
CA LYS A 58 3.84 17.84 0.24
C LYS A 58 2.77 17.25 -0.70
N GLY A 59 3.10 17.11 -1.99
CA GLY A 59 2.20 16.54 -3.00
C GLY A 59 1.98 15.03 -2.85
N ASN A 60 2.80 14.34 -2.03
CA ASN A 60 2.55 12.95 -1.67
C ASN A 60 1.61 12.79 -0.47
N ILE A 61 1.37 13.85 0.30
CA ILE A 61 0.60 13.78 1.56
C ILE A 61 -0.79 14.40 1.39
N HIS A 62 -0.89 15.48 0.62
CA HIS A 62 -2.17 16.11 0.30
C HIS A 62 -2.48 15.88 -1.18
N GLY A 63 -3.43 14.99 -1.45
CA GLY A 63 -4.00 14.82 -2.77
C GLY A 63 -4.89 16.00 -3.20
N GLN A 64 -5.54 15.86 -4.34
CA GLN A 64 -6.38 16.92 -4.93
C GLN A 64 -7.61 17.30 -4.08
N THR A 65 -8.08 16.40 -3.20
CA THR A 65 -9.32 16.57 -2.43
C THR A 65 -9.15 17.38 -1.15
N GLY A 66 -7.92 17.76 -0.80
CA GLY A 66 -7.60 18.50 0.42
C GLY A 66 -7.58 17.65 1.70
N TYR A 67 -7.98 16.39 1.65
CA TYR A 67 -7.79 15.44 2.75
C TYR A 67 -6.42 14.77 2.64
N PRO A 68 -5.70 14.53 3.75
CA PRO A 68 -4.46 13.78 3.71
C PRO A 68 -4.66 12.36 3.19
N CYS A 69 -3.88 11.98 2.19
CA CYS A 69 -3.78 10.63 1.65
C CYS A 69 -2.44 10.47 0.91
N LEU A 70 -1.86 9.27 0.96
CA LEU A 70 -0.66 8.99 0.17
C LEU A 70 -1.00 8.97 -1.32
N SER A 71 -0.53 9.98 -2.05
CA SER A 71 -0.70 10.14 -3.49
C SER A 71 0.62 9.97 -4.24
N HIS A 72 0.52 9.49 -5.48
CA HIS A 72 1.67 9.26 -6.36
C HIS A 72 2.72 8.28 -5.81
N VAL A 73 2.30 7.35 -4.94
CA VAL A 73 3.12 6.27 -4.42
C VAL A 73 2.57 4.94 -4.96
N LYS A 74 3.46 4.06 -5.47
CA LYS A 74 3.08 2.73 -5.95
C LYS A 74 2.48 1.91 -4.79
N GLY A 75 1.38 1.22 -5.03
CA GLY A 75 0.67 0.47 -4.00
C GLY A 75 1.53 -0.62 -3.33
N ARG A 76 2.39 -1.32 -4.09
CA ARG A 76 3.37 -2.29 -3.53
C ARG A 76 4.27 -1.67 -2.45
N ARG A 77 4.72 -0.43 -2.65
CA ARG A 77 5.55 0.31 -1.68
C ARG A 77 4.74 0.76 -0.46
N ILE A 78 3.47 1.14 -0.65
CA ILE A 78 2.54 1.44 0.45
C ILE A 78 2.36 0.21 1.34
N ARG A 79 2.22 -0.97 0.74
CA ARG A 79 2.15 -2.23 1.49
C ARG A 79 3.41 -2.49 2.30
N GLN A 80 4.57 -2.37 1.68
CA GLN A 80 5.87 -2.58 2.35
C GLN A 80 6.15 -1.55 3.45
N PHE A 81 5.48 -0.39 3.42
CA PHE A 81 5.54 0.61 4.47
C PHE A 81 4.75 0.23 5.73
N SER A 82 3.89 -0.78 5.68
CA SER A 82 2.95 -1.11 6.76
C SER A 82 3.63 -1.30 8.13
N SER A 83 4.65 -2.16 8.21
CA SER A 83 5.37 -2.41 9.46
C SER A 83 6.12 -1.18 9.97
N VAL A 84 6.67 -0.38 9.06
CA VAL A 84 7.30 0.92 9.40
C VAL A 84 6.27 1.92 9.92
N ALA A 85 5.06 1.93 9.34
CA ALA A 85 3.97 2.78 9.81
C ALA A 85 3.53 2.40 11.23
N VAL A 86 3.54 1.10 11.58
CA VAL A 86 3.27 0.63 12.95
C VAL A 86 4.30 1.19 13.93
N ASP A 87 5.59 1.06 13.61
CA ASP A 87 6.67 1.58 14.45
C ASP A 87 6.58 3.10 14.60
N LEU A 88 6.30 3.79 13.49
CA LEU A 88 6.12 5.22 13.46
C LEU A 88 4.93 5.65 14.33
N ALA A 89 3.77 5.00 14.19
CA ALA A 89 2.59 5.31 14.99
C ALA A 89 2.82 5.03 16.48
N ASN A 90 3.59 3.99 16.81
CA ASN A 90 3.95 3.65 18.18
C ASN A 90 4.76 4.75 18.87
N LEU A 91 5.63 5.46 18.14
CA LEU A 91 6.41 6.58 18.66
C LEU A 91 5.55 7.79 19.05
N TYR A 92 4.35 7.93 18.47
CA TYR A 92 3.47 9.10 18.65
C TYR A 92 2.12 8.76 19.30
N LYS A 93 2.00 7.61 19.97
CA LYS A 93 0.73 7.12 20.53
C LYS A 93 0.31 7.74 21.89
N HIS A 94 0.97 8.80 22.33
CA HIS A 94 0.83 9.30 23.70
C HIS A 94 -0.52 9.99 23.98
N THR A 95 -1.23 10.43 22.96
CA THR A 95 -2.58 11.02 23.06
C THR A 95 -3.65 9.96 22.83
N ASP A 96 -4.89 10.25 23.21
CA ASP A 96 -6.01 9.33 22.96
C ASP A 96 -6.20 9.04 21.46
N ALA A 97 -6.24 10.10 20.64
CA ALA A 97 -6.21 9.98 19.18
C ALA A 97 -4.97 9.21 18.69
N GLY A 98 -3.80 9.43 19.29
CA GLY A 98 -2.58 8.69 18.98
C GLY A 98 -2.70 7.18 19.23
N LYS A 99 -3.38 6.76 20.29
CA LYS A 99 -3.66 5.34 20.58
C LYS A 99 -4.58 4.74 19.53
N HIS A 100 -5.69 5.42 19.20
CA HIS A 100 -6.60 4.95 18.14
C HIS A 100 -5.89 4.85 16.79
N ARG A 101 -5.01 5.81 16.47
CA ARG A 101 -4.19 5.77 15.26
C ARG A 101 -3.24 4.57 15.23
N PHE A 102 -2.55 4.31 16.34
CA PHE A 102 -1.68 3.14 16.46
C PHE A 102 -2.47 1.84 16.27
N GLU A 103 -3.62 1.68 16.90
CA GLU A 103 -4.44 0.47 16.77
C GLU A 103 -5.01 0.31 15.34
N ALA A 104 -5.38 1.40 14.66
CA ALA A 104 -5.80 1.36 13.26
C ALA A 104 -4.66 0.89 12.33
N VAL A 105 -3.46 1.47 12.49
CA VAL A 105 -2.28 1.12 11.68
C VAL A 105 -1.85 -0.32 11.95
N LYS A 106 -1.86 -0.76 13.20
CA LYS A 106 -1.54 -2.13 13.59
C LYS A 106 -2.54 -3.14 13.01
N ALA A 107 -3.83 -2.85 13.08
CA ALA A 107 -4.85 -3.72 12.49
C ALA A 107 -4.66 -3.85 10.97
N LEU A 108 -4.30 -2.76 10.30
CA LEU A 108 -3.99 -2.78 8.87
C LEU A 108 -2.76 -3.64 8.54
N ASP A 109 -1.72 -3.61 9.38
CA ASP A 109 -0.53 -4.46 9.24
C ASP A 109 -0.87 -5.95 9.36
N GLU A 110 -1.68 -6.31 10.36
CA GLU A 110 -2.16 -7.68 10.56
C GLU A 110 -3.03 -8.16 9.39
N ILE A 111 -3.85 -7.26 8.79
CA ILE A 111 -4.58 -7.56 7.55
C ILE A 111 -3.60 -7.87 6.42
N TYR A 112 -2.53 -7.10 6.28
CA TYR A 112 -1.52 -7.32 5.24
C TYR A 112 -0.79 -8.64 5.37
N GLU A 113 -0.41 -9.04 6.60
CA GLU A 113 0.18 -10.35 6.87
C GLU A 113 -0.75 -11.49 6.43
N LEU A 114 -2.03 -11.39 6.77
CA LEU A 114 -3.04 -12.38 6.35
C LEU A 114 -3.22 -12.41 4.83
N CYS A 115 -3.11 -11.26 4.16
CA CYS A 115 -3.19 -11.18 2.71
C CYS A 115 -1.95 -11.75 2.00
N ASP A 116 -0.79 -11.81 2.65
CA ASP A 116 0.44 -12.36 2.05
C ASP A 116 0.56 -13.89 2.16
N ASN A 117 -0.41 -14.52 2.83
CA ASN A 117 -0.51 -15.95 2.94
C ASN A 117 -0.47 -16.63 1.56
N GLN A 118 0.46 -17.58 1.39
CA GLN A 118 0.67 -18.30 0.13
C GLN A 118 -0.34 -19.43 -0.10
N LYS A 119 -1.18 -19.74 0.89
CA LYS A 119 -2.24 -20.75 0.74
C LYS A 119 -3.23 -20.31 -0.34
N TYR A 120 -3.91 -21.29 -0.96
CA TYR A 120 -4.97 -21.02 -1.93
C TYR A 120 -6.29 -20.58 -1.25
N LYS A 121 -6.56 -21.08 -0.05
CA LYS A 121 -7.74 -20.75 0.77
C LYS A 121 -7.33 -20.35 2.18
N CYS A 122 -8.00 -19.34 2.72
CA CYS A 122 -7.92 -19.04 4.14
C CYS A 122 -8.66 -20.11 4.93
N ASP A 123 -8.08 -20.57 6.03
CA ASP A 123 -8.82 -21.39 6.98
C ASP A 123 -9.84 -20.56 7.78
N ARG A 124 -10.75 -21.23 8.50
CA ARG A 124 -11.81 -20.55 9.27
C ARG A 124 -11.25 -19.64 10.37
N ARG A 125 -10.05 -19.93 10.88
CA ARG A 125 -9.40 -19.13 11.93
C ARG A 125 -8.80 -17.87 11.31
N GLU A 126 -8.12 -17.98 10.18
CA GLU A 126 -7.56 -16.87 9.40
C GLU A 126 -8.67 -15.92 8.93
N HIS A 127 -9.79 -16.45 8.42
CA HIS A 127 -10.96 -15.65 8.07
C HIS A 127 -11.50 -14.84 9.25
N ARG A 128 -11.74 -15.49 10.39
CA ARG A 128 -12.20 -14.80 11.62
C ARG A 128 -11.19 -13.79 12.14
N LYS A 129 -9.88 -14.05 11.97
CA LYS A 129 -8.84 -13.07 12.31
C LYS A 129 -8.96 -11.85 11.39
N MET A 130 -9.10 -12.06 10.08
CA MET A 130 -9.25 -10.96 9.13
C MET A 130 -10.50 -10.10 9.39
N GLU A 131 -11.64 -10.73 9.66
CA GLU A 131 -12.88 -10.04 10.04
C GLU A 131 -12.65 -9.12 11.26
N LYS A 132 -12.05 -9.65 12.33
CA LYS A 132 -11.75 -8.88 13.54
C LYS A 132 -10.81 -7.71 13.30
N GLU A 133 -9.74 -7.90 12.52
CA GLU A 133 -8.79 -6.83 12.24
C GLU A 133 -9.41 -5.76 11.32
N ILE A 134 -10.28 -6.13 10.38
CA ILE A 134 -11.04 -5.17 9.56
C ILE A 134 -11.98 -4.35 10.43
N ASP A 135 -12.76 -4.98 11.30
CA ASP A 135 -13.66 -4.29 12.21
C ASP A 135 -12.89 -3.33 13.13
N LYS A 136 -11.76 -3.78 13.66
CA LYS A 136 -10.88 -2.97 14.48
C LYS A 136 -10.34 -1.76 13.72
N LEU A 137 -9.84 -1.95 12.49
CA LEU A 137 -9.39 -0.87 11.61
C LEU A 137 -10.49 0.16 11.38
N LEU A 138 -11.69 -0.28 11.00
CA LEU A 138 -12.82 0.61 10.69
C LEU A 138 -13.32 1.34 11.94
N LEU A 139 -13.36 0.68 13.10
CA LEU A 139 -13.75 1.27 14.37
C LEU A 139 -12.81 2.42 14.75
N HIS A 140 -11.50 2.15 14.77
CA HIS A 140 -10.52 3.18 15.15
C HIS A 140 -10.44 4.29 14.11
N TYR A 141 -10.57 4.00 12.82
CA TYR A 141 -10.61 5.03 11.79
C TYR A 141 -11.85 5.94 11.91
N THR A 142 -13.01 5.36 12.22
CA THR A 142 -14.26 6.12 12.43
C THR A 142 -14.14 7.05 13.64
N PHE A 143 -13.52 6.57 14.72
CA PHE A 143 -13.22 7.42 15.88
C PHE A 143 -12.36 8.63 15.49
N LEU A 144 -11.27 8.41 14.74
CA LEU A 144 -10.36 9.46 14.29
C LEU A 144 -11.06 10.46 13.34
N SER A 145 -11.95 9.96 12.48
CA SER A 145 -12.78 10.78 11.60
C SER A 145 -13.68 11.72 12.39
N ARG A 146 -14.36 11.19 13.41
CA ARG A 146 -15.20 11.98 14.32
C ARG A 146 -14.38 13.01 15.12
N ASP A 147 -13.27 12.60 15.73
CA ASP A 147 -12.40 13.50 16.49
C ASP A 147 -11.84 14.63 15.61
N ALA A 148 -11.44 14.34 14.36
CA ALA A 148 -11.01 15.36 13.42
C ALA A 148 -12.14 16.33 13.05
N PHE A 149 -13.35 15.81 12.81
CA PHE A 149 -14.53 16.61 12.51
C PHE A 149 -14.89 17.55 13.66
N ASP A 150 -14.93 17.04 14.90
CA ASP A 150 -15.25 17.80 16.11
C ASP A 150 -14.23 18.94 16.34
N ARG A 151 -12.98 18.76 15.88
CA ARG A 151 -11.91 19.77 15.92
C ARG A 151 -11.87 20.69 14.70
N GLY A 152 -12.81 20.57 13.76
CA GLY A 152 -12.84 21.34 12.52
C GLY A 152 -11.69 21.04 11.55
N LYS A 153 -11.03 19.88 11.69
CA LYS A 153 -9.92 19.47 10.83
C LYS A 153 -10.42 18.60 9.67
N LYS A 154 -9.95 18.89 8.44
CA LYS A 154 -10.24 18.09 7.25
C LYS A 154 -9.31 16.88 7.16
N ARG A 155 -9.49 15.91 8.04
CA ARG A 155 -8.69 14.67 8.11
C ARG A 155 -9.60 13.44 8.14
N TYR A 156 -9.04 12.26 7.87
CA TYR A 156 -9.70 10.96 8.00
C TYR A 156 -11.03 10.82 7.21
N SER A 157 -10.99 11.15 5.91
CA SER A 157 -12.16 10.98 5.03
C SER A 157 -12.49 9.51 4.77
N VAL A 158 -13.73 9.13 5.02
CA VAL A 158 -14.27 7.81 4.67
C VAL A 158 -14.67 7.82 3.20
N THR A 159 -14.03 6.99 2.40
CA THR A 159 -14.34 6.81 0.97
C THR A 159 -15.08 5.49 0.72
N GLN A 160 -15.65 5.31 -0.48
CA GLN A 160 -16.28 4.04 -0.89
C GLN A 160 -15.37 2.82 -0.68
N LYS A 161 -14.05 2.99 -0.75
CA LYS A 161 -13.08 1.90 -0.54
C LYS A 161 -13.12 1.35 0.89
N PHE A 162 -13.46 2.15 1.90
CA PHE A 162 -13.66 1.66 3.27
C PHE A 162 -14.86 0.74 3.37
N HIS A 163 -15.97 1.08 2.70
CA HIS A 163 -17.13 0.20 2.64
C HIS A 163 -16.80 -1.13 1.95
N LEU A 164 -16.07 -1.08 0.83
CA LEU A 164 -15.61 -2.31 0.17
C LEU A 164 -14.69 -3.13 1.08
N THR A 165 -13.85 -2.47 1.89
CA THR A 165 -12.98 -3.14 2.87
C THR A 165 -13.77 -3.84 3.98
N ALA A 166 -14.91 -3.30 4.42
CA ALA A 166 -15.78 -3.97 5.38
C ALA A 166 -16.20 -5.38 4.91
N HIS A 167 -16.41 -5.55 3.60
CA HIS A 167 -16.80 -6.82 2.99
C HIS A 167 -15.62 -7.68 2.54
N PHE A 168 -14.40 -7.21 2.71
CA PHE A 168 -13.21 -7.86 2.14
C PHE A 168 -12.95 -9.24 2.72
N HIS A 169 -13.20 -9.44 4.01
CA HIS A 169 -13.09 -10.75 4.66
C HIS A 169 -14.03 -11.80 4.04
N LEU A 170 -15.20 -11.42 3.54
CA LEU A 170 -16.15 -12.36 2.91
C LEU A 170 -15.56 -13.03 1.67
N GLN A 171 -14.71 -12.33 0.92
CA GLN A 171 -14.01 -12.91 -0.23
C GLN A 171 -13.02 -14.00 0.20
N CYS A 172 -12.44 -13.87 1.40
CA CYS A 172 -11.46 -14.80 1.95
C CYS A 172 -12.05 -16.18 2.25
N GLN A 173 -13.37 -16.30 2.33
CA GLN A 173 -14.05 -17.59 2.49
C GLN A 173 -13.85 -18.51 1.27
N PHE A 174 -13.65 -17.92 0.10
CA PHE A 174 -13.57 -18.65 -1.16
C PHE A 174 -12.14 -18.79 -1.68
N MET A 175 -11.33 -17.75 -1.55
CA MET A 175 -9.94 -17.71 -2.02
C MET A 175 -9.09 -16.73 -1.19
N THR A 176 -7.78 -16.95 -1.12
CA THR A 176 -6.89 -15.98 -0.46
C THR A 176 -6.85 -14.66 -1.22
N PRO A 177 -6.81 -13.51 -0.51
CA PRO A 177 -6.74 -12.18 -1.13
C PRO A 177 -5.60 -12.00 -2.13
N ARG A 178 -4.45 -12.65 -1.88
CA ARG A 178 -3.30 -12.63 -2.77
C ARG A 178 -3.65 -12.98 -4.21
N LEU A 179 -4.56 -13.94 -4.39
CA LEU A 179 -4.97 -14.44 -5.70
C LEU A 179 -5.94 -13.50 -6.43
N ALA A 180 -6.66 -12.66 -5.70
CA ALA A 180 -7.58 -11.67 -6.25
C ALA A 180 -6.93 -10.29 -6.44
N TRP A 181 -5.68 -10.11 -6.00
CA TRP A 181 -4.99 -8.83 -6.10
C TRP A 181 -4.50 -8.57 -7.53
N THR A 182 -4.70 -7.34 -7.99
CA THR A 182 -4.32 -6.89 -9.34
C THR A 182 -2.81 -6.73 -9.54
N TYR A 183 -1.96 -6.87 -8.53
CA TYR A 183 -0.50 -6.71 -8.71
C TYR A 183 0.11 -7.71 -9.68
N GLY A 184 -0.28 -8.99 -9.60
CA GLY A 184 0.20 -9.99 -10.55
C GLY A 184 -0.12 -9.60 -12.00
N PRO A 185 -1.40 -9.33 -12.31
CA PRO A 185 -1.79 -8.82 -13.62
C PRO A 185 -1.13 -7.48 -14.03
N GLU A 186 -0.94 -6.53 -13.11
CA GLU A 186 -0.30 -5.24 -13.40
C GLU A 186 1.18 -5.40 -13.77
N SER A 187 1.95 -6.16 -12.99
CA SER A 187 3.34 -6.48 -13.30
C SER A 187 3.44 -7.24 -14.63
N PHE A 188 2.54 -8.20 -14.86
CA PHE A 188 2.45 -8.92 -16.12
C PHE A 188 2.19 -7.98 -17.32
N MET A 189 1.29 -7.02 -17.17
CA MET A 189 1.04 -6.03 -18.23
C MET A 189 2.25 -5.13 -18.49
N SER A 190 3.06 -4.81 -17.48
CA SER A 190 4.34 -4.10 -17.65
C SER A 190 5.30 -4.91 -18.54
N VAL A 191 5.39 -6.22 -18.32
CA VAL A 191 6.19 -7.15 -19.13
C VAL A 191 5.66 -7.21 -20.56
N CYS A 192 4.35 -7.35 -20.75
CA CYS A 192 3.73 -7.33 -22.08
C CYS A 192 4.05 -6.03 -22.84
N LYS A 193 4.02 -4.87 -22.15
CA LYS A 193 4.40 -3.58 -22.74
C LYS A 193 5.88 -3.53 -23.14
N LYS A 194 6.78 -4.00 -22.28
CA LYS A 194 8.23 -4.08 -22.59
C LYS A 194 8.48 -4.98 -23.82
N ILE A 195 7.81 -6.14 -23.88
CA ILE A 195 7.89 -7.05 -25.03
C ILE A 195 7.38 -6.37 -26.30
N ALA A 196 6.20 -5.74 -26.24
CA ALA A 196 5.61 -5.04 -27.38
C ALA A 196 6.51 -3.90 -27.89
N ALA A 197 7.04 -3.06 -27.00
CA ALA A 197 7.97 -1.98 -27.34
C ALA A 197 9.25 -2.54 -28.01
N SER A 198 9.75 -3.69 -27.55
CA SER A 198 10.92 -4.35 -28.15
C SER A 198 10.64 -4.95 -29.55
N CYS A 199 9.38 -5.02 -29.97
CA CYS A 199 8.97 -5.54 -31.28
C CYS A 199 8.69 -4.44 -32.29
N ASP A 200 8.45 -3.20 -31.86
CA ASP A 200 8.08 -2.08 -32.72
C ASP A 200 9.21 -1.67 -33.68
N ARG A 201 10.46 -1.68 -33.19
CA ARG A 201 11.61 -1.23 -33.97
C ARG A 201 11.91 -2.17 -35.15
N ALA A 202 11.88 -1.61 -36.36
CA ALA A 202 12.24 -2.28 -37.62
C ALA A 202 11.41 -3.54 -37.96
N THR A 203 10.18 -3.64 -37.44
CA THR A 203 9.24 -4.71 -37.81
C THR A 203 8.08 -4.13 -38.62
N PRO A 204 7.77 -4.66 -39.82
CA PRO A 204 6.58 -4.24 -40.54
C PRO A 204 5.32 -4.42 -39.69
N SER A 205 4.38 -3.46 -39.74
CA SER A 205 3.24 -3.40 -38.81
C SER A 205 2.40 -4.69 -38.79
N TYR A 206 2.26 -5.37 -39.93
CA TYR A 206 1.52 -6.64 -40.03
C TYR A 206 2.23 -7.83 -39.36
N GLN A 207 3.53 -7.75 -39.10
CA GLN A 207 4.31 -8.79 -38.42
C GLN A 207 4.45 -8.56 -36.91
N ILE A 208 4.16 -7.34 -36.43
CA ILE A 208 4.29 -6.99 -35.01
C ILE A 208 3.51 -7.96 -34.10
N PRO A 209 2.25 -8.32 -34.38
CA PRO A 209 1.51 -9.24 -33.52
C PRO A 209 2.17 -10.62 -33.39
N LEU A 210 2.67 -11.17 -34.50
CA LEU A 210 3.33 -12.47 -34.53
C LEU A 210 4.64 -12.45 -33.74
N LYS A 211 5.43 -11.37 -33.89
CA LYS A 211 6.69 -11.19 -33.14
C LYS A 211 6.45 -11.02 -31.64
N ILE A 212 5.39 -10.30 -31.26
CA ILE A 212 4.96 -10.18 -29.85
C ILE A 212 4.59 -11.56 -29.31
N ALA A 213 3.77 -12.34 -30.01
CA ALA A 213 3.37 -13.67 -29.58
C ALA A 213 4.57 -14.60 -29.36
N GLY A 214 5.54 -14.59 -30.29
CA GLY A 214 6.76 -15.39 -30.16
C GLY A 214 7.63 -15.00 -28.95
N LYS A 215 7.88 -13.69 -28.75
CA LYS A 215 8.64 -13.22 -27.58
C LYS A 215 7.90 -13.45 -26.28
N PHE A 216 6.57 -13.32 -26.29
CA PHE A 216 5.73 -13.60 -25.12
C PHE A 216 5.81 -15.07 -24.73
N ALA A 217 5.66 -16.00 -25.68
CA ALA A 217 5.77 -17.44 -25.43
C ALA A 217 7.13 -17.79 -24.83
N LEU A 218 8.23 -17.25 -25.39
CA LEU A 218 9.57 -17.45 -24.85
C LEU A 218 9.70 -16.89 -23.42
N ALA A 219 9.31 -15.63 -23.18
CA ALA A 219 9.39 -15.02 -21.86
C ALA A 219 8.58 -15.80 -20.81
N TYR A 220 7.41 -16.31 -21.19
CA TYR A 220 6.58 -17.12 -20.31
C TYR A 220 7.18 -18.51 -20.04
N GLU A 221 7.81 -19.13 -21.03
CA GLU A 221 8.55 -20.39 -20.83
C GLU A 221 9.72 -20.18 -19.85
N LEU A 222 10.49 -19.11 -20.02
CA LEU A 222 11.58 -18.75 -19.10
C LEU A 222 11.07 -18.52 -17.67
N LEU A 223 9.92 -17.85 -17.53
CA LEU A 223 9.27 -17.65 -16.23
C LEU A 223 8.86 -18.98 -15.58
N LEU A 224 8.17 -19.85 -16.32
CA LEU A 224 7.71 -21.14 -15.81
C LEU A 224 8.86 -22.08 -15.43
N ARG A 225 10.01 -21.96 -16.11
CA ARG A 225 11.24 -22.68 -15.77
C ARG A 225 12.02 -22.06 -14.59
N GLY A 226 11.58 -20.91 -14.09
CA GLY A 226 12.24 -20.18 -13.01
C GLY A 226 13.53 -19.48 -13.43
N TRP A 227 13.74 -19.26 -14.74
CA TRP A 227 14.91 -18.57 -15.28
C TRP A 227 14.69 -17.05 -15.43
N LEU A 228 13.44 -16.60 -15.32
CA LEU A 228 13.06 -15.20 -15.35
C LEU A 228 12.24 -14.88 -14.10
N ASN A 229 12.64 -13.88 -13.33
CA ASN A 229 11.87 -13.36 -12.20
C ASN A 229 11.25 -12.01 -12.57
N LEU A 230 9.92 -11.97 -12.72
CA LEU A 230 9.21 -10.73 -13.09
C LEU A 230 9.15 -9.70 -11.95
N ASP A 231 9.51 -10.09 -10.72
CA ASP A 231 9.47 -9.22 -9.55
C ASP A 231 10.74 -8.38 -9.34
N GLU A 232 11.82 -8.66 -10.10
CA GLU A 232 13.16 -8.06 -9.93
C GLU A 232 13.41 -6.83 -10.82
N ASP A 233 12.77 -6.71 -11.98
CA ASP A 233 13.08 -5.67 -12.97
C ASP A 233 12.15 -4.43 -12.91
N GLU A 234 12.30 -3.61 -11.87
CA GLU A 234 11.90 -2.19 -11.87
C GLU A 234 12.98 -1.31 -11.23
N GLU A 235 14.18 -1.30 -11.83
CA GLU A 235 15.07 -0.13 -11.80
C GLU A 235 14.72 0.85 -12.93
#